data_AF-A0A3C0P262-F1
#
_entry.id   AF-A0A3C0P262-F1
#
_cell.length_a   1.000
_cell.length_b   1.000
_cell.length_c   1.000
_cell.angle_alpha   90.00
_cell.angle_beta   90.00
_cell.angle_gamma   90.00
#
_symmetry.space_group_name_H-M   'P 1'
#
loop_
_entity.id
_entity.type
_entity.pdbx_description
1 polymer ?
#
loop_
_entity_poly.entity_id
_entity_poly.type
_entity_poly.pdbx_seq_one_letter_code
_entity_poly.pdbx_strand_id
1 'polypeptide(L)'
;MSEEKKNLVETLRQLRTRGVLSLVIPEGKAVPEYAPASENFVSQRSLQSGVNMIPEPVSGFDSKTMMLIFLTEMFPCYTSEENDSEFKCQMEYAAAGKGSDAENLESVCRKLLAMREASNLAYLLSNPAKAAEADELALAVCSAFGHPELQFLVSLALKSGWAFAESILDVRELLDGGKIALVKSDDSWQLSIDALPYVLNQADSIRHSSSNGLGYKNYLRLILLTKNQAALTGSAMDLTEWNVRQAEGKGSFRLDSCIGSMDVILKGNLGNKELAVREIYGYEEKM
;
A
#
# COMPACT_ATOMS: atom_id res chain seq x y z
N MET A 1 24.21 -20.17 -29.24
CA MET A 1 23.05 -19.67 -28.47
C MET A 1 22.32 -18.67 -29.34
N SER A 2 21.02 -18.85 -29.60
CA SER A 2 20.24 -17.83 -30.31
C SER A 2 20.27 -16.51 -29.53
N GLU A 3 20.33 -15.38 -30.22
CA GLU A 3 20.28 -14.03 -29.63
C GLU A 3 19.14 -13.90 -28.59
N GLU A 4 18.00 -14.49 -28.90
CA GLU A 4 16.78 -14.49 -28.09
C GLU A 4 16.96 -15.14 -26.70
N LYS A 5 17.72 -16.24 -26.60
CA LYS A 5 17.99 -16.91 -25.32
C LYS A 5 18.95 -16.11 -24.43
N LYS A 6 19.92 -15.40 -25.02
CA LYS A 6 20.79 -14.48 -24.28
C LYS A 6 19.98 -13.31 -23.71
N ASN A 7 19.07 -12.78 -24.53
CA ASN A 7 18.22 -11.66 -24.16
C ASN A 7 17.32 -12.01 -22.96
N LEU A 8 16.76 -13.23 -22.90
CA LEU A 8 15.94 -13.67 -21.78
C LEU A 8 16.69 -13.66 -20.43
N VAL A 9 17.88 -14.25 -20.38
CA VAL A 9 18.68 -14.32 -19.14
C VAL A 9 19.08 -12.93 -18.66
N GLU A 10 19.44 -12.05 -19.60
CA GLU A 10 19.78 -10.67 -19.28
C GLU A 10 18.57 -9.88 -18.75
N THR A 11 17.39 -10.03 -19.37
CA THR A 11 16.16 -9.42 -18.88
C THR A 11 15.80 -9.88 -17.47
N LEU A 12 15.87 -11.19 -17.19
CA LEU A 12 15.63 -11.71 -15.84
C LEU A 12 16.64 -11.16 -14.81
N ARG A 13 17.89 -10.98 -15.21
CA ARG A 13 18.90 -10.35 -14.36
C ARG A 13 18.57 -8.89 -14.08
N GLN A 14 18.22 -8.12 -15.11
CA GLN A 14 17.89 -6.70 -14.99
C GLN A 14 16.65 -6.47 -14.12
N LEU A 15 15.63 -7.32 -14.26
CA LEU A 15 14.45 -7.34 -13.41
C LEU A 15 14.81 -7.44 -11.92
N ARG A 16 15.87 -8.18 -11.57
CA ARG A 16 16.35 -8.32 -10.18
C ARG A 16 17.16 -7.13 -9.67
N THR A 17 17.82 -6.39 -10.55
CA THR A 17 18.79 -5.35 -10.15
C THR A 17 18.24 -3.93 -10.16
N ARG A 18 17.16 -3.67 -10.92
CA ARG A 18 16.58 -2.33 -11.01
C ARG A 18 15.83 -1.94 -9.72
N GLY A 19 15.77 -0.64 -9.44
CA GLY A 19 14.96 -0.10 -8.34
C GLY A 19 13.47 -0.31 -8.61
N VAL A 20 12.68 -0.58 -7.58
CA VAL A 20 11.28 -1.00 -7.76
C VAL A 20 10.44 0.04 -8.49
N LEU A 21 10.53 1.32 -8.12
CA LEU A 21 9.79 2.38 -8.80
C LEU A 21 10.17 2.50 -10.29
N SER A 22 11.44 2.27 -10.65
CA SER A 22 11.87 2.30 -12.05
C SER A 22 11.28 1.17 -12.90
N LEU A 23 10.81 0.09 -12.28
CA LEU A 23 10.16 -1.03 -12.97
C LEU A 23 8.65 -0.80 -13.12
N VAL A 24 8.01 -0.20 -12.12
CA VAL A 24 6.54 -0.22 -12.01
C VAL A 24 5.85 1.11 -12.28
N ILE A 25 6.57 2.23 -12.31
CA ILE A 25 5.96 3.52 -12.65
C ILE A 25 5.66 3.53 -14.16
N PRO A 26 4.40 3.73 -14.58
CA PRO A 26 4.02 3.84 -15.99
C PRO A 26 4.71 5.01 -16.70
N GLU A 27 4.89 4.90 -18.01
CA GLU A 27 5.37 6.01 -18.82
C GLU A 27 4.48 7.25 -18.65
N GLY A 28 5.12 8.42 -18.50
CA GLY A 28 4.43 9.70 -18.32
C GLY A 28 3.90 9.96 -16.90
N LYS A 29 3.99 9.01 -15.96
CA LYS A 29 3.65 9.24 -14.55
C LYS A 29 4.87 9.68 -13.74
N ALA A 30 4.65 10.55 -12.75
CA ALA A 30 5.69 11.07 -11.88
C ALA A 30 5.63 10.41 -10.49
N VAL A 31 6.79 10.24 -9.86
CA VAL A 31 6.89 9.84 -8.46
C VAL A 31 6.75 11.09 -7.58
N PRO A 32 5.82 11.15 -6.61
CA PRO A 32 5.73 12.27 -5.70
C PRO A 32 6.87 12.20 -4.67
N GLU A 33 7.47 13.34 -4.37
CA GLU A 33 8.68 13.43 -3.52
C GLU A 33 8.44 14.14 -2.18
N TYR A 34 7.22 14.60 -1.91
CA TYR A 34 6.94 15.38 -0.72
C TYR A 34 7.30 14.63 0.57
N ALA A 35 7.98 15.32 1.48
CA ALA A 35 8.49 14.77 2.72
C ALA A 35 8.06 15.68 3.89
N PRO A 36 6.94 15.37 4.58
CA PRO A 36 6.50 16.15 5.73
C PRO A 36 7.51 16.05 6.88
N ALA A 37 7.78 17.17 7.55
CA ALA A 37 8.65 17.17 8.74
C ALA A 37 8.04 16.32 9.86
N SER A 38 8.84 15.44 10.45
CA SER A 38 8.40 14.46 11.46
C SER A 38 7.71 15.08 12.66
N GLU A 39 8.12 16.28 13.10
CA GLU A 39 7.48 16.98 14.22
C GLU A 39 6.01 17.37 13.96
N ASN A 40 5.57 17.34 12.69
CA ASN A 40 4.19 17.57 12.34
C ASN A 40 3.28 16.36 12.59
N PHE A 41 3.86 15.18 12.83
CA PHE A 41 3.10 13.97 13.12
C PHE A 41 2.93 13.76 14.62
N VAL A 42 1.72 13.38 15.00
CA VAL A 42 1.33 13.12 16.39
C VAL A 42 2.13 11.94 16.93
N SER A 43 2.28 10.89 16.13
CA SER A 43 3.00 9.67 16.51
C SER A 43 4.51 9.86 16.68
N GLN A 44 5.07 10.99 16.22
CA GLN A 44 6.52 11.22 16.18
C GLN A 44 7.01 12.40 17.04
N ARG A 45 6.11 13.06 17.78
CA ARG A 45 6.47 14.18 18.66
C ARG A 45 6.18 13.87 20.14
N SER A 46 6.75 14.67 21.02
CA SER A 46 6.35 14.70 22.43
C SER A 46 4.97 15.33 22.56
N LEU A 47 4.00 14.56 23.08
CA LEU A 47 2.61 15.00 23.23
C LEU A 47 2.40 15.78 24.51
N GLN A 48 1.52 16.78 24.47
CA GLN A 48 0.96 17.39 25.67
C GLN A 48 0.16 16.34 26.45
N SER A 49 0.28 16.36 27.77
CA SER A 49 -0.48 15.50 28.67
C SER A 49 -1.42 16.33 29.53
N GLY A 50 -2.70 15.96 29.52
CA GLY A 50 -3.70 16.53 30.42
C GLY A 50 -3.72 15.85 31.78
N VAL A 51 -4.65 16.28 32.63
CA VAL A 51 -4.97 15.59 33.89
C VAL A 51 -5.80 14.36 33.51
N ASN A 52 -5.28 13.15 33.78
CA ASN A 52 -5.86 11.85 33.40
C ASN A 52 -7.37 11.70 33.73
N MET A 53 -8.24 12.25 32.88
CA MET A 53 -9.62 11.80 32.73
C MET A 53 -9.61 10.80 31.59
N ILE A 54 -9.56 9.51 31.94
CA ILE A 54 -9.67 8.44 30.97
C ILE A 54 -11.18 8.26 30.73
N PRO A 55 -11.76 8.68 29.59
CA PRO A 55 -13.09 8.21 29.22
C PRO A 55 -13.06 6.69 29.12
N GLU A 56 -14.16 6.03 29.49
CA GLU A 56 -14.20 4.57 29.40
C GLU A 56 -13.93 4.13 27.95
N PRO A 57 -13.12 3.08 27.73
CA PRO A 57 -12.87 2.60 26.38
C PRO A 57 -14.21 2.17 25.75
N VAL A 58 -14.64 2.90 24.72
CA VAL A 58 -15.78 2.49 23.90
C VAL A 58 -15.38 1.22 23.15
N SER A 59 -15.72 0.07 23.72
CA SER A 59 -15.44 -1.24 23.12
C SER A 59 -16.57 -1.61 22.15
N GLY A 60 -16.28 -1.46 20.85
CA GLY A 60 -17.15 -1.88 19.76
C GLY A 60 -16.49 -2.98 18.92
N PHE A 61 -17.30 -3.95 18.48
CA PHE A 61 -16.86 -5.15 17.75
C PHE A 61 -16.28 -4.88 16.35
N ASP A 62 -16.27 -3.62 15.87
CA ASP A 62 -15.87 -3.26 14.49
C ASP A 62 -14.81 -2.14 14.33
N SER A 63 -14.05 -1.85 15.39
CA SER A 63 -13.10 -0.72 15.41
C SER A 63 -12.04 -0.74 14.30
N LYS A 64 -11.63 -1.93 13.83
CA LYS A 64 -10.64 -2.06 12.74
C LYS A 64 -11.24 -1.82 11.36
N THR A 65 -12.41 -2.37 11.08
CA THR A 65 -13.08 -2.16 9.79
C THR A 65 -13.45 -0.69 9.63
N MET A 66 -14.00 -0.07 10.69
CA MET A 66 -14.29 1.36 10.69
C MET A 66 -13.04 2.20 10.43
N MET A 67 -11.90 1.84 11.03
CA MET A 67 -10.63 2.53 10.79
C MET A 67 -10.15 2.38 9.34
N LEU A 68 -10.32 1.20 8.74
CA LEU A 68 -9.97 0.96 7.33
C LEU A 68 -10.87 1.74 6.37
N ILE A 69 -12.18 1.79 6.66
CA ILE A 69 -13.14 2.62 5.92
C ILE A 69 -12.73 4.08 6.04
N PHE A 70 -12.51 4.57 7.28
CA PHE A 70 -12.08 5.95 7.52
C PHE A 70 -10.81 6.31 6.75
N LEU A 71 -9.73 5.52 6.88
CA LEU A 71 -8.47 5.76 6.18
C LEU A 71 -8.65 5.83 4.65
N THR A 72 -9.53 4.98 4.13
CA THR A 72 -9.77 4.88 2.71
C THR A 72 -10.62 6.04 2.19
N GLU A 73 -11.70 6.39 2.88
CA GLU A 73 -12.63 7.41 2.40
C GLU A 73 -12.07 8.82 2.61
N MET A 74 -11.25 9.02 3.65
CA MET A 74 -10.78 10.34 4.04
C MET A 74 -9.43 10.74 3.46
N PHE A 75 -8.58 9.77 3.08
CA PHE A 75 -7.21 10.07 2.64
C PHE A 75 -6.96 9.70 1.19
N PRO A 76 -6.22 10.54 0.46
CA PRO A 76 -5.83 10.26 -0.91
C PRO A 76 -4.76 9.15 -0.98
N CYS A 77 -4.66 8.57 -2.16
CA CYS A 77 -3.58 7.65 -2.54
C CYS A 77 -2.96 8.10 -3.85
N TYR A 78 -1.90 7.44 -4.29
CA TYR A 78 -1.18 7.78 -5.52
C TYR A 78 -2.08 7.93 -6.77
N THR A 79 -3.15 7.14 -6.89
CA THR A 79 -4.08 7.17 -8.04
C THR A 79 -5.32 8.04 -7.81
N SER A 80 -5.32 8.92 -6.80
CA SER A 80 -6.43 9.86 -6.59
C SER A 80 -6.36 11.01 -7.60
N GLU A 81 -7.37 11.14 -8.47
CA GLU A 81 -7.35 12.05 -9.63
C GLU A 81 -7.61 13.55 -9.31
N GLU A 82 -7.99 13.88 -8.07
CA GLU A 82 -8.33 15.24 -7.64
C GLU A 82 -7.78 15.51 -6.25
N ASN A 83 -6.46 15.73 -6.15
CA ASN A 83 -5.85 16.01 -4.86
C ASN A 83 -4.80 17.12 -4.95
N ASP A 84 -5.20 18.31 -4.50
CA ASP A 84 -4.33 19.48 -4.33
C ASP A 84 -3.41 19.39 -3.11
N SER A 85 -3.49 18.30 -2.33
CA SER A 85 -2.56 18.04 -1.23
C SER A 85 -1.14 17.86 -1.75
N GLU A 86 -0.18 18.53 -1.10
CA GLU A 86 1.24 18.27 -1.28
C GLU A 86 1.63 16.86 -0.86
N PHE A 87 0.99 16.33 0.20
CA PHE A 87 1.17 14.96 0.65
C PHE A 87 0.20 14.04 -0.11
N LYS A 88 0.68 13.37 -1.15
CA LYS A 88 -0.17 12.63 -2.11
C LYS A 88 -0.37 11.18 -1.72
N CYS A 89 0.65 10.53 -1.16
CA CYS A 89 0.65 9.10 -0.85
C CYS A 89 0.26 8.84 0.62
N GLN A 90 -0.87 9.40 1.06
CA GLN A 90 -1.31 9.31 2.46
C GLN A 90 -1.79 7.90 2.85
N MET A 91 -2.55 7.22 1.99
CA MET A 91 -2.90 5.81 2.23
C MET A 91 -1.66 4.91 2.24
N GLU A 92 -0.68 5.19 1.37
CA GLU A 92 0.60 4.49 1.34
C GLU A 92 1.39 4.75 2.63
N TYR A 93 1.36 5.97 3.18
CA TYR A 93 1.90 6.28 4.50
C TYR A 93 1.27 5.41 5.58
N ALA A 94 -0.06 5.27 5.61
CA ALA A 94 -0.72 4.38 6.57
C ALA A 94 -0.26 2.90 6.40
N ALA A 95 0.04 2.48 5.17
CA ALA A 95 0.56 1.13 4.89
C ALA A 95 2.05 0.96 5.26
N ALA A 96 2.88 1.98 5.05
CA ALA A 96 4.33 1.88 5.06
C ALA A 96 5.01 2.62 6.23
N GLY A 97 4.52 3.79 6.62
CA GLY A 97 5.03 4.62 7.71
C GLY A 97 6.42 5.22 7.43
N LYS A 98 6.68 5.62 6.18
CA LYS A 98 7.95 6.25 5.75
C LYS A 98 7.84 7.77 5.71
N GLY A 99 8.99 8.44 5.66
CA GLY A 99 9.09 9.89 5.83
C GLY A 99 8.77 10.71 4.57
N SER A 100 8.60 10.06 3.42
CA SER A 100 8.32 10.73 2.15
C SER A 100 7.31 9.95 1.30
N ASP A 101 6.63 10.65 0.40
CA ASP A 101 5.74 10.05 -0.59
C ASP A 101 6.44 8.96 -1.41
N ALA A 102 7.65 9.23 -1.90
CA ALA A 102 8.42 8.31 -2.72
C ALA A 102 8.72 6.99 -1.97
N GLU A 103 9.17 7.07 -0.71
CA GLU A 103 9.47 5.88 0.09
C GLU A 103 8.20 5.10 0.48
N ASN A 104 7.10 5.80 0.74
CA ASN A 104 5.81 5.18 1.03
C ASN A 104 5.28 4.43 -0.19
N LEU A 105 5.32 5.06 -1.37
CA LEU A 105 4.93 4.47 -2.64
C LEU A 105 5.82 3.27 -2.99
N GLU A 106 7.15 3.38 -2.85
CA GLU A 106 8.07 2.27 -3.11
C GLU A 106 7.77 1.07 -2.21
N SER A 107 7.53 1.31 -0.91
CA SER A 107 7.19 0.27 0.07
C SER A 107 5.89 -0.45 -0.29
N VAL A 108 4.88 0.29 -0.75
CA VAL A 108 3.62 -0.29 -1.24
C VAL A 108 3.85 -1.07 -2.53
N CYS A 109 4.57 -0.52 -3.51
CA CYS A 109 4.88 -1.20 -4.77
C CYS A 109 5.62 -2.53 -4.53
N ARG A 110 6.55 -2.58 -3.57
CA ARG A 110 7.23 -3.82 -3.15
C ARG A 110 6.26 -4.87 -2.61
N LYS A 111 5.31 -4.45 -1.77
CA LYS A 111 4.28 -5.36 -1.22
C LYS A 111 3.32 -5.84 -2.30
N LEU A 112 2.94 -4.96 -3.24
CA LEU A 112 2.12 -5.32 -4.38
C LEU A 112 2.82 -6.33 -5.28
N LEU A 113 4.07 -6.07 -5.68
CA LEU A 113 4.86 -7.00 -6.49
C LEU A 113 4.93 -8.38 -5.84
N ALA A 114 5.22 -8.46 -4.54
CA ALA A 114 5.26 -9.75 -3.82
C ALA A 114 3.90 -10.46 -3.78
N MET A 115 2.82 -9.73 -3.50
CA MET A 115 1.45 -10.28 -3.50
C MET A 115 1.04 -10.78 -4.89
N ARG A 116 1.34 -9.99 -5.92
CA ARG A 116 1.01 -10.29 -7.32
C ARG A 116 1.87 -11.43 -7.85
N GLU A 117 3.17 -11.44 -7.59
CA GLU A 117 4.07 -12.53 -7.96
C GLU A 117 3.63 -13.86 -7.33
N ALA A 118 3.23 -13.87 -6.06
CA ALA A 118 2.71 -15.07 -5.41
C ALA A 118 1.43 -15.60 -6.09
N SER A 119 0.49 -14.72 -6.44
CA SER A 119 -0.73 -15.08 -7.17
C SER A 119 -0.43 -15.59 -8.58
N ASN A 120 0.44 -14.89 -9.30
CA ASN A 120 0.85 -15.22 -10.68
C ASN A 120 1.63 -16.54 -10.72
N LEU A 121 2.51 -16.81 -9.76
CA LEU A 121 3.24 -18.07 -9.66
C LEU A 121 2.30 -19.23 -9.32
N ALA A 122 1.36 -19.03 -8.39
CA ALA A 122 0.35 -20.05 -8.08
C ALA A 122 -0.49 -20.41 -9.32
N TYR A 123 -0.78 -19.43 -10.17
CA TYR A 123 -1.44 -19.66 -11.46
C TYR A 123 -0.56 -20.47 -12.42
N LEU A 124 0.71 -20.07 -12.63
CA LEU A 124 1.64 -20.81 -13.50
C LEU A 124 1.88 -22.25 -13.05
N LEU A 125 1.86 -22.52 -11.75
CA LEU A 125 2.02 -23.86 -11.20
C LEU A 125 0.75 -24.71 -11.29
N SER A 126 -0.43 -24.09 -11.30
CA SER A 126 -1.71 -24.80 -11.35
C SER A 126 -2.26 -24.97 -12.77
N ASN A 127 -1.82 -24.17 -13.75
CA ASN A 127 -2.20 -24.29 -15.15
C ASN A 127 -1.23 -25.24 -15.92
N PRO A 128 -1.66 -26.44 -16.35
CA PRO A 128 -0.77 -27.41 -16.99
C PRO A 128 -0.19 -26.95 -18.34
N ALA A 129 -0.95 -26.15 -19.11
CA ALA A 129 -0.49 -25.66 -20.41
C ALA A 129 0.65 -24.63 -20.23
N LYS A 130 0.46 -23.66 -19.33
CA LYS A 130 1.49 -22.67 -18.99
C LYS A 130 2.71 -23.32 -18.33
N ALA A 131 2.50 -24.32 -17.48
CA ALA A 131 3.59 -25.07 -16.88
C ALA A 131 4.44 -25.78 -17.96
N ALA A 132 3.78 -26.42 -18.94
CA ALA A 132 4.43 -27.08 -20.07
C ALA A 132 5.24 -26.10 -20.94
N GLU A 133 4.71 -24.93 -21.26
CA GLU A 133 5.45 -23.88 -22.01
C GLU A 133 6.80 -23.56 -21.36
N ALA A 134 6.80 -23.37 -20.04
CA ALA A 134 8.03 -23.10 -19.29
C ALA A 134 8.95 -24.32 -19.15
N ASP A 135 8.39 -25.53 -19.01
CA ASP A 135 9.15 -26.78 -18.92
C ASP A 135 9.87 -27.12 -20.24
N GLU A 136 9.22 -26.87 -21.37
CA GLU A 136 9.79 -27.04 -22.70
C GLU A 136 10.93 -26.05 -22.96
N LEU A 137 10.72 -24.77 -22.62
CA LEU A 137 11.77 -23.76 -22.73
C LEU A 137 12.96 -24.09 -21.81
N ALA A 138 12.70 -24.54 -20.58
CA ALA A 138 13.73 -24.96 -19.65
C ALA A 138 14.55 -26.14 -20.20
N LEU A 139 13.89 -27.16 -20.75
CA LEU A 139 14.55 -28.29 -21.40
C LEU A 139 15.43 -27.80 -22.55
N ALA A 140 14.90 -26.96 -23.44
CA ALA A 140 15.62 -26.43 -24.57
C ALA A 140 16.82 -25.55 -24.19
N VAL A 141 16.78 -24.90 -23.01
CA VAL A 141 17.92 -24.18 -22.44
C VAL A 141 18.93 -25.17 -21.87
N CYS A 142 18.52 -26.05 -20.96
CA CYS A 142 19.39 -27.01 -20.28
C CYS A 142 20.10 -27.97 -21.24
N SER A 143 19.39 -28.53 -22.22
CA SER A 143 19.97 -29.39 -23.25
C SER A 143 21.00 -28.66 -24.10
N ALA A 144 20.77 -27.37 -24.42
CA ALA A 144 21.72 -26.57 -25.16
C ALA A 144 23.02 -26.27 -24.37
N PHE A 145 22.95 -26.27 -23.04
CA PHE A 145 24.09 -26.12 -22.15
C PHE A 145 24.70 -27.45 -21.67
N GLY A 146 24.18 -28.60 -22.12
CA GLY A 146 24.68 -29.91 -21.73
C GLY A 146 24.36 -30.32 -20.29
N HIS A 147 23.38 -29.68 -19.67
CA HIS A 147 22.97 -29.90 -18.27
C HIS A 147 21.46 -30.22 -18.12
N PRO A 148 20.93 -31.24 -18.82
CA PRO A 148 19.50 -31.60 -18.72
C PRO A 148 19.05 -31.91 -17.29
N GLU A 149 19.95 -32.36 -16.41
CA GLU A 149 19.69 -32.60 -15.00
C GLU A 149 19.23 -31.35 -14.22
N LEU A 150 19.52 -30.15 -14.74
CA LEU A 150 19.10 -28.88 -14.14
C LEU A 150 17.71 -28.40 -14.62
N GLN A 151 17.04 -29.14 -15.51
CA GLN A 151 15.76 -28.73 -16.11
C GLN A 151 14.72 -28.30 -15.06
N PHE A 152 14.54 -29.08 -13.99
CA PHE A 152 13.58 -28.75 -12.94
C PHE A 152 13.86 -27.39 -12.29
N LEU A 153 15.13 -27.14 -11.94
CA LEU A 153 15.54 -25.88 -11.31
C LEU A 153 15.40 -24.70 -12.26
N VAL A 154 15.79 -24.88 -13.53
CA VAL A 154 15.68 -23.84 -14.56
C VAL A 154 14.20 -23.54 -14.87
N SER A 155 13.34 -24.55 -14.94
CA SER A 155 11.90 -24.36 -15.13
C SER A 155 11.28 -23.57 -13.98
N LEU A 156 11.59 -23.91 -12.73
CA LEU A 156 11.08 -23.17 -11.58
C LEU A 156 11.56 -21.71 -11.60
N ALA A 157 12.83 -21.47 -11.97
CA ALA A 157 13.38 -20.13 -12.11
C ALA A 157 12.69 -19.35 -13.25
N LEU A 158 12.40 -19.99 -14.38
CA LEU A 158 11.67 -19.39 -15.50
C LEU A 158 10.23 -19.03 -15.10
N LYS A 159 9.51 -19.96 -14.45
CA LYS A 159 8.15 -19.70 -13.93
C LYS A 159 8.14 -18.54 -12.94
N SER A 160 9.12 -18.48 -12.03
CA SER A 160 9.24 -17.37 -11.07
C SER A 160 9.53 -16.04 -11.77
N GLY A 161 10.49 -16.03 -12.72
CA GLY A 161 10.79 -14.85 -13.51
C GLY A 161 9.62 -14.35 -14.36
N TRP A 162 8.84 -15.28 -14.92
CA TRP A 162 7.64 -14.99 -15.68
C TRP A 162 6.53 -14.43 -14.80
N ALA A 163 6.31 -15.00 -13.62
CA ALA A 163 5.36 -14.48 -12.62
C ALA A 163 5.73 -13.07 -12.13
N PHE A 164 7.02 -12.79 -11.95
CA PHE A 164 7.52 -11.46 -11.57
C PHE A 164 7.38 -10.45 -12.71
N ALA A 165 7.62 -10.85 -13.95
CA ALA A 165 7.40 -9.98 -15.10
C ALA A 165 5.91 -9.65 -15.27
N GLU A 166 5.01 -10.63 -15.11
CA GLU A 166 3.56 -10.41 -15.07
C GLU A 166 3.17 -9.47 -13.92
N SER A 167 3.80 -9.59 -12.75
CA SER A 167 3.49 -8.72 -11.60
C SER A 167 3.90 -7.25 -11.85
N ILE A 168 4.92 -7.00 -12.65
CA ILE A 168 5.26 -5.64 -13.10
C ILE A 168 4.16 -5.06 -13.97
N LEU A 169 3.63 -5.82 -14.93
CA LEU A 169 2.49 -5.38 -15.75
C LEU A 169 1.28 -5.06 -14.87
N ASP A 170 0.98 -5.95 -13.91
CA ASP A 170 -0.10 -5.78 -12.96
C ASP A 170 0.06 -4.47 -12.15
N VAL A 171 1.24 -4.22 -11.58
CA VAL A 171 1.46 -3.03 -10.75
C VAL A 171 1.47 -1.74 -11.60
N ARG A 172 2.04 -1.76 -12.81
CA ARG A 172 1.95 -0.62 -13.74
C ARG A 172 0.50 -0.29 -14.05
N GLU A 173 -0.31 -1.30 -14.34
CA GLU A 173 -1.74 -1.12 -14.61
C GLU A 173 -2.49 -0.53 -13.42
N LEU A 174 -2.22 -1.03 -12.21
CA LEU A 174 -2.81 -0.49 -10.99
C LEU A 174 -2.43 0.98 -10.78
N LEU A 175 -1.15 1.33 -10.96
CA LEU A 175 -0.65 2.70 -10.79
C LEU A 175 -1.14 3.67 -11.87
N ASP A 176 -1.66 3.14 -12.99
CA ASP A 176 -2.31 3.93 -14.03
C ASP A 176 -3.84 4.07 -13.83
N GLY A 177 -4.37 3.52 -12.72
CA GLY A 177 -5.80 3.57 -12.40
C GLY A 177 -6.61 2.38 -12.91
N GLY A 178 -5.97 1.44 -13.60
CA GLY A 178 -6.56 0.20 -14.07
C GLY A 178 -6.89 -0.79 -12.95
N LYS A 179 -7.44 -1.94 -13.35
CA LYS A 179 -7.89 -3.00 -12.43
C LYS A 179 -7.18 -4.30 -12.73
N ILE A 180 -6.83 -5.06 -11.69
CA ILE A 180 -6.19 -6.37 -11.82
C ILE A 180 -6.92 -7.42 -10.98
N ALA A 181 -7.21 -8.58 -11.58
CA ALA A 181 -7.83 -9.72 -10.92
C ALA A 181 -6.98 -10.23 -9.74
N LEU A 182 -7.61 -10.50 -8.58
CA LEU A 182 -6.89 -10.97 -7.39
C LEU A 182 -6.22 -12.33 -7.64
N VAL A 183 -6.92 -13.22 -8.33
CA VAL A 183 -6.42 -14.53 -8.78
C VAL A 183 -6.42 -14.53 -10.31
N LYS A 184 -5.30 -14.93 -10.91
CA LYS A 184 -5.17 -15.00 -12.36
C LYS A 184 -5.94 -16.19 -12.95
N SER A 185 -6.35 -16.01 -14.20
CA SER A 185 -7.01 -16.96 -15.08
C SER A 185 -6.43 -16.81 -16.49
N ASP A 186 -6.79 -17.70 -17.42
CA ASP A 186 -6.36 -17.57 -18.82
C ASP A 186 -6.84 -16.23 -19.43
N ASP A 187 -8.03 -15.76 -19.03
CA ASP A 187 -8.59 -14.48 -19.50
C ASP A 187 -7.87 -13.23 -18.97
N SER A 188 -7.18 -13.34 -17.82
CA SER A 188 -6.54 -12.21 -17.15
C SER A 188 -5.01 -12.25 -17.18
N TRP A 189 -4.46 -13.33 -17.74
CA TRP A 189 -3.03 -13.49 -17.98
C TRP A 189 -2.61 -12.70 -19.22
N GLN A 190 -1.52 -11.93 -19.11
CA GLN A 190 -1.19 -10.92 -20.13
C GLN A 190 0.09 -11.26 -20.89
N LEU A 191 1.14 -11.70 -20.19
CA LEU A 191 2.47 -11.86 -20.77
C LEU A 191 2.67 -13.25 -21.36
N SER A 192 2.84 -13.37 -22.68
CA SER A 192 3.31 -14.62 -23.29
C SER A 192 4.77 -14.89 -22.91
N ILE A 193 5.18 -16.16 -22.90
CA ILE A 193 6.57 -16.53 -22.56
C ILE A 193 7.57 -15.97 -23.59
N ASP A 194 7.16 -15.84 -24.85
CA ASP A 194 7.97 -15.28 -25.93
C ASP A 194 8.17 -13.77 -25.82
N ALA A 195 7.21 -13.07 -25.18
CA ALA A 195 7.31 -11.62 -24.93
C ALA A 195 8.16 -11.30 -23.70
N LEU A 196 8.48 -12.29 -22.85
CA LEU A 196 9.24 -12.11 -21.61
C LEU A 196 10.59 -11.38 -21.79
N PRO A 197 11.42 -11.68 -22.82
CA PRO A 197 12.68 -10.96 -23.04
C PRO A 197 12.50 -9.45 -23.29
N TYR A 198 11.32 -9.03 -23.75
CA TYR A 198 11.03 -7.66 -24.17
C TYR A 198 10.22 -6.86 -23.14
N VAL A 199 9.80 -7.49 -22.04
CA VAL A 199 8.87 -6.89 -21.06
C VAL A 199 9.34 -5.54 -20.53
N LEU A 200 10.65 -5.34 -20.31
CA LEU A 200 11.20 -4.09 -19.80
C LEU A 200 10.97 -2.88 -20.71
N ASN A 201 10.81 -3.10 -22.03
CA ASN A 201 10.65 -2.04 -23.02
C ASN A 201 9.23 -1.97 -23.59
N GLN A 202 8.41 -2.99 -23.35
CA GLN A 202 7.06 -3.11 -23.94
C GLN A 202 5.97 -3.21 -22.87
N ALA A 203 6.30 -3.07 -21.58
CA ALA A 203 5.36 -3.27 -20.49
C ALA A 203 4.06 -2.46 -20.65
N ASP A 204 4.15 -1.18 -21.02
CA ASP A 204 2.97 -0.32 -21.20
C ASP A 204 2.17 -0.63 -22.47
N SER A 205 2.77 -1.30 -23.45
CA SER A 205 2.06 -1.77 -24.66
C SER A 205 1.36 -3.11 -24.45
N ILE A 206 1.83 -3.92 -23.48
CA ILE A 206 1.30 -5.27 -23.20
C ILE A 206 0.19 -5.21 -22.14
N ARG A 207 0.37 -4.37 -21.10
CA ARG A 207 -0.54 -4.35 -19.96
C ARG A 207 -1.94 -3.90 -20.36
N HIS A 208 -2.95 -4.46 -19.69
CA HIS A 208 -4.34 -4.12 -19.85
C HIS A 208 -5.13 -4.33 -18.55
N SER A 209 -6.19 -3.54 -18.39
CA SER A 209 -7.10 -3.69 -17.26
C SER A 209 -7.93 -4.97 -17.37
N SER A 210 -8.06 -5.69 -16.26
CA SER A 210 -9.02 -6.77 -16.07
C SER A 210 -10.44 -6.23 -15.93
N SER A 211 -11.43 -6.88 -16.55
CA SER A 211 -12.85 -6.51 -16.47
C SER A 211 -13.43 -6.62 -15.04
N ASN A 212 -13.09 -7.70 -14.33
CA ASN A 212 -13.54 -8.00 -12.96
C ASN A 212 -12.43 -7.83 -11.91
N GLY A 213 -11.46 -6.94 -12.17
CA GLY A 213 -10.32 -6.70 -11.29
C GLY A 213 -10.60 -5.75 -10.13
N LEU A 214 -9.66 -5.72 -9.18
CA LEU A 214 -9.58 -4.71 -8.13
C LEU A 214 -8.66 -3.57 -8.59
N GLY A 215 -9.07 -2.32 -8.35
CA GLY A 215 -8.20 -1.16 -8.56
C GLY A 215 -7.18 -0.97 -7.43
N TYR A 216 -6.23 -0.05 -7.63
CA TYR A 216 -5.13 0.21 -6.70
C TYR A 216 -5.57 0.46 -5.25
N LYS A 217 -6.58 1.32 -5.05
CA LYS A 217 -7.13 1.62 -3.71
C LYS A 217 -7.64 0.36 -2.97
N ASN A 218 -8.22 -0.61 -3.70
CA ASN A 218 -8.67 -1.86 -3.10
C ASN A 218 -7.50 -2.78 -2.71
N TYR A 219 -6.43 -2.82 -3.51
CA TYR A 219 -5.21 -3.52 -3.12
C TYR A 219 -4.52 -2.88 -1.90
N LEU A 220 -4.52 -1.55 -1.81
CA LEU A 220 -4.07 -0.84 -0.61
C LEU A 220 -4.87 -1.25 0.63
N ARG A 221 -6.20 -1.40 0.54
CA ARG A 221 -7.03 -1.93 1.64
C ARG A 221 -6.57 -3.32 2.09
N LEU A 222 -6.24 -4.21 1.16
CA LEU A 222 -5.69 -5.55 1.47
C LEU A 222 -4.35 -5.46 2.22
N ILE A 223 -3.48 -4.52 1.83
CA ILE A 223 -2.23 -4.27 2.55
C ILE A 223 -2.51 -3.73 3.97
N LEU A 224 -3.40 -2.75 4.11
CA LEU A 224 -3.75 -2.14 5.39
C LEU A 224 -4.40 -3.15 6.37
N LEU A 225 -5.13 -4.14 5.86
CA LEU A 225 -5.69 -5.24 6.68
C LEU A 225 -4.62 -6.00 7.46
N THR A 226 -3.39 -6.07 6.95
CA THR A 226 -2.27 -6.74 7.63
C THR A 226 -1.70 -5.94 8.81
N LYS A 227 -2.05 -4.65 8.96
CA LYS A 227 -1.57 -3.77 10.03
C LYS A 227 -2.37 -4.01 11.32
N ASN A 228 -1.73 -3.75 12.47
CA ASN A 228 -2.41 -3.77 13.76
C ASN A 228 -3.21 -2.47 13.98
N GLN A 229 -4.19 -2.51 14.89
CA GLN A 229 -5.08 -1.37 15.15
C GLN A 229 -4.31 -0.12 15.58
N ALA A 230 -3.35 -0.25 16.49
CA ALA A 230 -2.58 0.89 17.00
C ALA A 230 -1.82 1.64 15.89
N ALA A 231 -1.22 0.90 14.94
CA ALA A 231 -0.55 1.49 13.79
C ALA A 231 -1.51 2.21 12.84
N LEU A 232 -2.70 1.64 12.61
CA LEU A 232 -3.74 2.28 11.80
C LEU A 232 -4.25 3.55 12.48
N THR A 233 -4.55 3.49 13.79
CA THR A 233 -4.96 4.65 14.59
C THR A 233 -3.90 5.74 14.57
N GLY A 234 -2.62 5.41 14.81
CA GLY A 234 -1.53 6.40 14.78
C GLY A 234 -1.40 7.07 13.42
N SER A 235 -1.46 6.29 12.33
CA SER A 235 -1.43 6.85 10.97
C SER A 235 -2.64 7.75 10.69
N ALA A 236 -3.83 7.34 11.12
CA ALA A 236 -5.04 8.13 10.97
C ALA A 236 -4.95 9.46 11.74
N MET A 237 -4.40 9.46 12.96
CA MET A 237 -4.17 10.68 13.74
C MET A 237 -3.18 11.61 13.05
N ASP A 238 -2.05 11.07 12.59
CA ASP A 238 -1.02 11.84 11.87
C ASP A 238 -1.59 12.53 10.64
N LEU A 239 -2.28 11.78 9.78
CA LEU A 239 -2.86 12.28 8.54
C LEU A 239 -4.01 13.26 8.79
N THR A 240 -4.85 12.99 9.79
CA THR A 240 -5.95 13.89 10.17
C THR A 240 -5.41 15.23 10.62
N GLU A 241 -4.45 15.26 11.54
CA GLU A 241 -3.88 16.52 12.00
C GLU A 241 -3.17 17.25 10.85
N TRP A 242 -2.38 16.54 10.06
CA TRP A 242 -1.66 17.13 8.94
C TRP A 242 -2.64 17.80 7.97
N ASN A 243 -3.71 17.11 7.55
CA ASN A 243 -4.72 17.65 6.63
C ASN A 243 -5.48 18.83 7.24
N VAL A 244 -5.89 18.75 8.51
CA VAL A 244 -6.61 19.86 9.16
C VAL A 244 -5.74 21.11 9.20
N ARG A 245 -4.42 20.97 9.44
CA ARG A 245 -3.49 22.09 9.48
C ARG A 245 -3.24 22.75 8.12
N GLN A 246 -3.52 22.06 7.02
CA GLN A 246 -3.43 22.66 5.67
C GLN A 246 -4.61 23.60 5.35
N ALA A 247 -5.73 23.48 6.08
CA ALA A 247 -6.86 24.36 5.88
C ALA A 247 -6.58 25.78 6.42
N GLU A 248 -7.12 26.78 5.74
CA GLU A 248 -6.96 28.19 6.09
C GLU A 248 -7.34 28.45 7.56
N GLY A 249 -6.47 29.16 8.28
CA GLY A 249 -6.67 29.50 9.70
C GLY A 249 -6.44 28.36 10.69
N LYS A 250 -6.09 27.14 10.25
CA LYS A 250 -5.95 25.96 11.12
C LYS A 250 -4.51 25.46 11.33
N GLY A 251 -3.49 26.17 10.87
CA GLY A 251 -2.08 25.73 10.96
C GLY A 251 -1.56 25.42 12.37
N SER A 252 -2.17 26.02 13.40
CA SER A 252 -1.87 25.79 14.82
C SER A 252 -2.65 24.62 15.45
N PHE A 253 -3.54 23.96 14.71
CA PHE A 253 -4.32 22.82 15.21
C PHE A 253 -3.39 21.69 15.68
N ARG A 254 -3.71 21.08 16.82
CA ARG A 254 -2.96 20.00 17.46
C ARG A 254 -3.94 19.03 18.11
N LEU A 255 -3.90 17.75 17.73
CA LEU A 255 -4.80 16.73 18.28
C LEU A 255 -4.60 16.54 19.78
N ASP A 256 -3.35 16.63 20.26
CA ASP A 256 -3.02 16.56 21.69
C ASP A 256 -3.40 17.81 22.49
N SER A 257 -3.91 18.85 21.83
CA SER A 257 -4.51 20.02 22.50
C SER A 257 -6.04 20.01 22.47
N CYS A 258 -6.67 18.97 21.90
CA CYS A 258 -8.12 18.86 21.85
C CYS A 258 -8.69 18.39 23.19
N ILE A 259 -9.71 19.09 23.69
CA ILE A 259 -10.39 18.76 24.94
C ILE A 259 -11.57 17.83 24.62
N GLY A 260 -11.44 16.55 24.97
CA GLY A 260 -12.51 15.56 24.77
C GLY A 260 -13.59 15.58 25.87
N SER A 261 -13.20 15.94 27.11
CA SER A 261 -14.10 16.12 28.25
C SER A 261 -13.51 17.11 29.26
N MET A 262 -14.38 17.71 30.07
CA MET A 262 -14.04 18.69 31.10
C MET A 262 -14.90 18.45 32.34
N ASP A 263 -14.26 18.31 33.49
CA ASP A 263 -14.90 18.20 34.80
C ASP A 263 -14.64 19.48 35.59
N VAL A 264 -15.71 20.22 35.89
CA VAL A 264 -15.65 21.52 36.54
C VAL A 264 -16.26 21.41 37.93
N ILE A 265 -15.43 21.65 38.95
CA ILE A 265 -15.88 21.73 40.34
C ILE A 265 -15.86 23.20 40.78
N LEU A 266 -17.03 23.78 40.99
CA LEU A 266 -17.20 25.10 41.55
C LEU A 266 -17.42 24.98 43.06
N LYS A 267 -16.47 25.48 43.84
CA LYS A 267 -16.58 25.57 45.30
C LYS A 267 -16.85 27.00 45.73
N GLY A 268 -17.82 27.19 46.62
CA GLY A 268 -18.16 28.49 47.19
C GLY A 268 -18.65 28.36 48.62
N ASN A 269 -18.52 29.44 49.41
CA ASN A 269 -19.02 29.47 50.77
C ASN A 269 -20.29 30.31 50.84
N LEU A 270 -21.33 29.76 51.46
CA LEU A 270 -22.55 30.49 51.81
C LEU A 270 -22.69 30.50 53.34
N GLY A 271 -22.18 31.56 53.97
CA GLY A 271 -22.03 31.63 55.42
C GLY A 271 -21.00 30.61 55.93
N ASN A 272 -21.38 29.74 56.87
CA ASN A 272 -20.52 28.69 57.42
C ASN A 272 -20.62 27.35 56.66
N LYS A 273 -21.30 27.30 55.50
CA LYS A 273 -21.44 26.08 54.70
C LYS A 273 -20.63 26.19 53.41
N GLU A 274 -19.82 25.18 53.15
CA GLU A 274 -19.16 24.97 51.86
C GLU A 274 -20.16 24.30 50.90
N LEU A 275 -20.30 24.87 49.70
CA LEU A 275 -21.08 24.34 48.60
C LEU A 275 -20.10 23.95 47.49
N ALA A 276 -20.31 22.76 46.92
CA ALA A 276 -19.59 22.30 45.74
C ALA A 276 -20.61 21.86 44.69
N VAL A 277 -20.49 22.42 43.49
CA VAL A 277 -21.23 21.97 42.30
C VAL A 277 -20.21 21.36 41.35
N ARG A 278 -20.49 20.15 40.84
CA ARG A 278 -19.65 19.45 39.88
C ARG A 278 -20.44 19.29 38.58
N GLU A 279 -19.88 19.77 37.48
CA GLU A 279 -20.44 19.64 36.14
C GLU A 279 -19.44 18.93 35.24
N ILE A 280 -19.88 17.90 34.51
CA ILE A 280 -19.05 17.17 33.56
C ILE A 280 -19.59 17.45 32.15
N TYR A 281 -18.74 18.00 31.30
CA TYR A 281 -19.00 18.24 29.88
C TYR A 281 -18.15 17.27 29.07
N GLY A 282 -18.76 16.55 28.13
CA GLY A 282 -18.06 15.63 27.24
C GLY A 282 -18.94 15.23 26.06
N TYR A 283 -18.34 14.63 25.04
CA TYR A 283 -19.02 14.22 23.81
C TYR A 283 -19.56 12.77 23.86
N GLU A 284 -19.63 12.14 25.02
CA GLU A 284 -20.26 10.82 25.14
C GLU A 284 -21.77 10.95 24.89
N GLU A 285 -22.31 10.13 23.98
CA GLU A 285 -23.75 9.96 23.84
C GLU A 285 -24.33 9.50 25.17
N LYS A 286 -25.35 10.20 25.67
CA LYS A 286 -26.19 9.67 26.75
C LYS A 286 -26.87 8.40 26.21
N MET A 287 -26.42 7.23 26.66
CA MET A 287 -27.19 5.98 26.53
C MET A 287 -28.51 6.10 27.30
#